data_AF-A0A257A3V3-F1
#
_entry.id   AF-A0A257A3V3-F1
#
_cell.length_a   1.000
_cell.length_b   1.000
_cell.length_c   1.000
_cell.angle_alpha   90.00
_cell.angle_beta   90.00
_cell.angle_gamma   90.00
#
_symmetry.space_group_name_H-M   'P 1'
#
loop_
_entity.id
_entity.type
_entity.pdbx_description
1 polymer ?
#
loop_
_entity_poly.entity_id
_entity_poly.type
_entity_poly.pdbx_seq_one_letter_code
_entity_poly.pdbx_strand_id
1 'polypeptide(L)'
;MKYLIILIFILLLFPGVNACKDIIATNDATAGDYNLLLKVRDPSRPGLQVVCMVNKGYEYDYHHPWSGKEMHFVTNHKYIGVATKGDVPPNIVKAGMALNDAGVAYGDADSPSYWINPSKNAWDDFDWIRYSCQNASDEEEAVDYLIDVVEMHAPGVAENLFVVGPERAYIIEADAYHYNVKEVNGIAVMSNYPKELWDKRFLKKIFISSSFDKTFEGDVRKGKVIRLGSLLGVRILNIGDGWISARQIPFGEKVMIKEGEGRRVGYFYVKLLNCYGRMARVSVCYEYYAWENEMMEKIRQKYGFITPQDMMNWSRLHSYDLNNLRGMCEGEEKAAMVFKIPTRNADIMGMGWFAPDQCASIFIPIHIASKDIASHYKSGEASELAKEILHAFGENASKNFKRIEEVFIKENEQMEKFVLGNEENASDIFTISDKEMQNQAYIMEEMYLRADDKEREAIINIWENDYLATLKNIKSVISSCGEETKKNLASLASSICKGRAEIAKKIKNDGEPLKEWEKGNDVASEENYEKSIDYFINAYE
;
A
#
# COMPACT_ATOMS: atom_id res chain seq x y z
N MET A 1 11.28 37.90 -19.58
CA MET A 1 12.52 37.24 -19.11
C MET A 1 12.54 36.94 -17.61
N LYS A 2 12.42 37.92 -16.68
CA LYS A 2 12.37 37.64 -15.22
C LYS A 2 11.26 36.67 -14.81
N TYR A 3 10.05 36.84 -15.34
CA TYR A 3 8.92 35.94 -15.06
C TYR A 3 9.08 34.55 -15.69
N LEU A 4 9.81 34.43 -16.81
CA LEU A 4 10.08 33.15 -17.47
C LEU A 4 11.09 32.31 -16.67
N ILE A 5 12.15 32.96 -16.16
CA ILE A 5 13.13 32.31 -15.27
C ILE A 5 12.45 31.88 -13.96
N ILE A 6 11.57 32.70 -13.40
CA ILE A 6 10.79 32.35 -12.21
C ILE A 6 9.80 31.20 -12.50
N LEU A 7 9.15 31.18 -13.67
CA LEU A 7 8.26 30.09 -14.08
C LEU A 7 9.02 28.77 -14.25
N ILE A 8 10.23 28.81 -14.82
CA ILE A 8 11.14 27.66 -14.94
C ILE A 8 11.59 27.19 -13.55
N PHE A 9 11.96 28.09 -12.63
CA PHE A 9 12.30 27.73 -11.25
C PHE A 9 11.11 27.17 -10.46
N ILE A 10 9.88 27.63 -10.71
CA ILE A 10 8.66 27.08 -10.14
C ILE A 10 8.42 25.67 -10.70
N LEU A 11 8.51 25.46 -12.01
CA LEU A 11 8.41 24.13 -12.63
C LEU A 11 9.50 23.15 -12.15
N LEU A 12 10.68 23.66 -11.80
CA LEU A 12 11.78 22.88 -11.21
C LEU A 12 11.52 22.54 -9.72
N LEU A 13 10.84 23.41 -8.97
CA LEU A 13 10.48 23.16 -7.56
C LEU A 13 9.19 22.35 -7.37
N PHE A 14 8.42 22.14 -8.45
CA PHE A 14 7.21 21.32 -8.47
C PHE A 14 7.46 20.01 -9.20
N PRO A 15 7.89 18.94 -8.50
CA PRO A 15 7.41 17.63 -8.89
C PRO A 15 5.92 17.61 -8.55
N GLY A 16 5.07 17.81 -9.55
CA GLY A 16 3.66 17.42 -9.52
C GLY A 16 3.53 15.90 -9.56
N VAL A 17 4.25 15.25 -8.65
CA VAL A 17 4.35 13.80 -8.55
C VAL A 17 3.50 13.43 -7.34
N ASN A 18 2.45 12.66 -7.61
CA ASN A 18 1.67 12.03 -6.56
C ASN A 18 2.60 11.16 -5.72
N ALA A 19 2.48 11.26 -4.40
CA ALA A 19 3.54 10.83 -3.51
C ALA A 19 3.20 9.51 -2.79
N CYS A 20 3.95 8.46 -3.11
CA CYS A 20 4.01 7.17 -2.42
C CYS A 20 4.34 7.27 -0.93
N LYS A 21 3.95 6.27 -0.15
CA LYS A 21 4.12 6.28 1.31
C LYS A 21 4.40 4.88 1.80
N ASP A 22 5.41 4.77 2.65
CA ASP A 22 5.95 3.49 3.08
C ASP A 22 6.14 3.45 4.59
N ILE A 23 5.85 2.28 5.16
CA ILE A 23 6.05 1.99 6.58
C ILE A 23 6.73 0.63 6.70
N ILE A 24 7.87 0.60 7.40
CA ILE A 24 8.54 -0.63 7.82
C ILE A 24 8.29 -0.83 9.31
N ALA A 25 7.99 -2.06 9.71
CA ALA A 25 8.10 -2.52 11.09
C ALA A 25 8.91 -3.82 11.13
N THR A 26 10.04 -3.81 11.84
CA THR A 26 10.85 -5.01 12.08
C THR A 26 10.30 -5.81 13.25
N ASN A 27 10.73 -7.08 13.37
CA ASN A 27 10.19 -8.09 14.28
C ASN A 27 9.93 -7.55 15.69
N ASP A 28 10.92 -6.85 16.28
CA ASP A 28 10.84 -6.29 17.63
C ASP A 28 9.72 -5.24 17.82
N ALA A 29 9.25 -4.63 16.73
CA ALA A 29 8.11 -3.72 16.71
C ALA A 29 6.78 -4.42 16.38
N THR A 30 6.78 -5.65 15.87
CA THR A 30 5.56 -6.37 15.46
C THR A 30 4.99 -7.29 16.54
N ALA A 31 3.77 -7.80 16.31
CA ALA A 31 3.10 -8.71 17.24
C ALA A 31 3.54 -10.18 17.12
N GLY A 32 4.46 -10.51 16.22
CA GLY A 32 4.90 -11.89 16.00
C GLY A 32 6.28 -11.97 15.36
N ASP A 33 6.70 -13.17 14.97
CA ASP A 33 8.04 -13.41 14.44
C ASP A 33 8.14 -13.09 12.94
N TYR A 34 7.81 -11.85 12.56
CA TYR A 34 7.79 -11.38 11.17
C TYR A 34 8.14 -9.89 11.05
N ASN A 35 8.63 -9.50 9.88
CA ASN A 35 8.76 -8.11 9.47
C ASN A 35 7.55 -7.69 8.61
N LEU A 36 7.25 -6.40 8.58
CA LEU A 36 6.15 -5.83 7.79
C LEU A 36 6.65 -4.68 6.91
N LEU A 37 6.16 -4.64 5.67
CA LEU A 37 6.27 -3.50 4.77
C LEU A 37 4.89 -3.11 4.26
N LEU A 38 4.41 -1.92 4.62
CA LEU A 38 3.28 -1.28 3.95
C LEU A 38 3.82 -0.35 2.87
N LYS A 39 3.32 -0.50 1.65
CA LYS A 39 3.53 0.44 0.55
C LYS A 39 2.18 0.88 0.01
N VAL A 40 1.96 2.20 0.01
CA VAL A 40 0.83 2.84 -0.67
C VAL A 40 1.35 3.53 -1.92
N ARG A 41 0.92 3.03 -3.08
CA ARG A 41 1.21 3.63 -4.38
C ARG A 41 0.22 4.73 -4.67
N ASP A 42 0.75 5.90 -5.02
CA ASP A 42 -0.02 7.05 -5.46
C ASP A 42 0.46 7.44 -6.86
N PRO A 43 -0.13 6.88 -7.93
CA PRO A 43 0.46 6.96 -9.26
C PRO A 43 0.62 8.38 -9.77
N SER A 44 1.82 8.66 -10.30
CA SER A 44 2.02 9.77 -11.24
C SER A 44 1.41 9.46 -12.62
N ARG A 45 1.34 8.17 -13.00
CA ARG A 45 0.69 7.67 -14.22
C ARG A 45 -0.62 6.92 -13.88
N PRO A 46 -1.79 7.46 -14.28
CA PRO A 46 -3.07 6.78 -14.14
C PRO A 46 -3.07 5.39 -14.79
N GLY A 47 -3.85 4.47 -14.21
CA GLY A 47 -4.05 3.12 -14.73
C GLY A 47 -4.54 2.15 -13.67
N LEU A 48 -5.28 1.13 -14.10
CA LEU A 48 -5.78 0.06 -13.23
C LEU A 48 -4.61 -0.73 -12.64
N GLN A 49 -4.68 -0.98 -11.33
CA GLN A 49 -3.66 -1.72 -10.61
C GLN A 49 -4.00 -3.21 -10.60
N VAL A 50 -3.02 -4.03 -10.96
CA VAL A 50 -3.16 -5.48 -11.07
C VAL A 50 -2.05 -6.18 -10.32
N VAL A 51 -2.32 -7.40 -9.90
CA VAL A 51 -1.33 -8.30 -9.31
C VAL A 51 -0.79 -9.21 -10.40
N CYS A 52 0.52 -9.40 -10.41
CA CYS A 52 1.20 -10.35 -11.27
C CYS A 52 2.04 -11.34 -10.46
N MET A 53 2.32 -12.47 -11.08
CA MET A 53 3.24 -13.48 -10.58
C MET A 53 4.20 -13.82 -11.71
N VAL A 54 5.49 -13.74 -11.41
CA VAL A 54 6.57 -14.06 -12.35
C VAL A 54 7.28 -15.28 -11.84
N ASN A 55 7.35 -16.30 -12.68
CA ASN A 55 7.98 -17.56 -12.33
C ASN A 55 9.48 -17.50 -12.57
N LYS A 56 10.22 -18.26 -11.76
CA LYS A 56 11.63 -18.57 -12.02
C LYS A 56 11.80 -19.13 -13.44
N GLY A 57 12.83 -18.65 -14.13
CA GLY A 57 13.11 -18.99 -15.52
C GLY A 57 12.30 -18.18 -16.54
N TYR A 58 11.51 -17.19 -16.12
CA TYR A 58 10.91 -16.25 -17.07
C TYR A 58 12.02 -15.42 -17.75
N GLU A 59 12.06 -15.51 -19.08
CA GLU A 59 13.03 -14.85 -19.94
C GLU A 59 12.40 -13.67 -20.67
N TYR A 60 13.13 -12.58 -20.78
CA TYR A 60 12.72 -11.41 -21.55
C TYR A 60 13.92 -10.55 -21.91
N ASP A 61 13.75 -9.72 -22.93
CA ASP A 61 14.75 -8.76 -23.36
C ASP A 61 14.35 -7.34 -22.89
N TYR A 62 15.34 -6.57 -22.46
CA TYR A 62 15.16 -5.17 -22.04
C TYR A 62 16.33 -4.29 -22.45
N HIS A 63 16.16 -2.98 -22.46
CA HIS A 63 17.17 -2.07 -22.98
C HIS A 63 18.23 -1.70 -21.94
N HIS A 64 19.48 -1.58 -22.37
CA HIS A 64 20.57 -0.98 -21.61
C HIS A 64 20.31 0.52 -21.38
N PRO A 65 20.50 1.06 -20.16
CA PRO A 65 20.03 2.39 -19.79
C PRO A 65 20.65 3.54 -20.61
N TRP A 66 21.93 3.41 -20.96
CA TRP A 66 22.62 4.39 -21.83
C TRP A 66 22.46 4.12 -23.32
N SER A 67 22.94 2.96 -23.77
CA SER A 67 23.05 2.68 -25.21
C SER A 67 21.72 2.33 -25.89
N GLY A 68 20.71 1.92 -25.12
CA GLY A 68 19.45 1.37 -25.64
C GLY A 68 19.62 0.02 -26.34
N LYS A 69 20.81 -0.59 -26.29
CA LYS A 69 21.03 -1.94 -26.81
C LYS A 69 20.26 -2.94 -25.98
N GLU A 70 19.74 -3.95 -26.64
CA GLU A 70 19.03 -5.05 -26.01
C GLU A 70 19.95 -5.86 -25.09
N MET A 71 19.41 -6.23 -23.93
CA MET A 71 20.02 -7.05 -22.89
C MET A 71 19.03 -8.16 -22.55
N HIS A 72 19.53 -9.38 -22.46
CA HIS A 72 18.74 -10.55 -22.13
C HIS A 72 18.74 -10.79 -20.62
N PHE A 73 17.56 -11.04 -20.04
CA PHE A 73 17.38 -11.30 -18.61
C PHE A 73 16.65 -12.63 -18.38
N VAL A 74 17.06 -13.31 -17.31
CA VAL A 74 16.39 -14.50 -16.79
C VAL A 74 16.04 -14.27 -15.32
N THR A 75 14.79 -14.55 -14.96
CA THR A 75 14.29 -14.39 -13.60
C THR A 75 14.80 -15.55 -12.72
N ASN A 76 15.62 -15.28 -11.70
CA ASN A 76 16.22 -16.32 -10.85
C ASN A 76 15.33 -16.74 -9.67
N HIS A 77 14.48 -15.81 -9.22
CA HIS A 77 13.52 -15.99 -8.14
C HIS A 77 12.10 -15.80 -8.64
N LYS A 78 11.18 -16.66 -8.21
CA LYS A 78 9.77 -16.36 -8.38
C LYS A 78 9.44 -15.11 -7.57
N TYR A 79 8.56 -14.24 -8.09
CA TYR A 79 8.06 -13.11 -7.31
C TYR A 79 6.60 -12.77 -7.62
N ILE A 80 5.94 -12.16 -6.65
CA ILE A 80 4.65 -11.50 -6.79
C ILE A 80 4.86 -9.98 -6.80
N GLY A 81 4.05 -9.24 -7.54
CA GLY A 81 4.15 -7.79 -7.57
C GLY A 81 2.89 -7.10 -8.03
N VAL A 82 2.74 -5.82 -7.67
CA VAL A 82 1.65 -4.96 -8.12
C VAL A 82 2.17 -4.04 -9.22
N ALA A 83 1.51 -4.07 -10.37
CA ALA A 83 1.87 -3.28 -11.54
C ALA A 83 0.64 -2.61 -12.13
N THR A 84 0.86 -1.64 -13.02
CA THR A 84 -0.22 -1.10 -13.84
C THR A 84 -0.57 -2.09 -14.94
N LYS A 85 -1.87 -2.23 -15.24
CA LYS A 85 -2.36 -3.09 -16.32
C LYS A 85 -1.61 -2.81 -17.63
N GLY A 86 -0.95 -3.84 -18.16
CA GLY A 86 -0.11 -3.76 -19.36
C GLY A 86 1.39 -3.88 -19.08
N ASP A 87 1.84 -3.57 -17.87
CA ASP A 87 3.23 -3.70 -17.41
C ASP A 87 3.46 -5.01 -16.63
N VAL A 88 2.89 -6.11 -17.15
CA VAL A 88 2.92 -7.47 -16.59
C VAL A 88 3.26 -8.49 -17.69
N PRO A 89 3.63 -9.75 -17.38
CA PRO A 89 3.95 -10.74 -18.41
C PRO A 89 2.79 -10.90 -19.42
N PRO A 90 3.08 -11.11 -20.71
CA PRO A 90 4.39 -11.40 -21.32
C PRO A 90 5.26 -10.16 -21.61
N ASN A 91 4.83 -8.96 -21.21
CA ASN A 91 5.67 -7.76 -21.28
C ASN A 91 6.64 -7.69 -20.09
N ILE A 92 7.49 -6.66 -20.04
CA ILE A 92 8.34 -6.40 -18.88
C ILE A 92 7.47 -6.04 -17.68
N VAL A 93 7.77 -6.69 -16.54
CA VAL A 93 7.09 -6.42 -15.28
C VAL A 93 7.68 -5.18 -14.62
N LYS A 94 6.84 -4.16 -14.44
CA LYS A 94 7.20 -2.93 -13.72
C LYS A 94 6.37 -2.82 -12.45
N ALA A 95 6.80 -3.54 -11.42
CA ALA A 95 6.12 -3.56 -10.15
C ALA A 95 6.70 -2.50 -9.19
N GLY A 96 5.85 -1.61 -8.68
CA GLY A 96 6.21 -0.63 -7.63
C GLY A 96 6.14 -1.22 -6.22
N MET A 97 5.91 -2.51 -6.11
CA MET A 97 5.96 -3.28 -4.88
C MET A 97 6.03 -4.75 -5.25
N ALA A 98 6.97 -5.47 -4.67
CA ALA A 98 7.20 -6.86 -5.02
C ALA A 98 7.71 -7.67 -3.81
N LEU A 99 7.49 -8.98 -3.83
CA LEU A 99 8.03 -9.94 -2.88
C LEU A 99 8.52 -11.16 -3.66
N ASN A 100 9.77 -11.56 -3.46
CA ASN A 100 10.32 -12.76 -4.08
C ASN A 100 10.27 -13.99 -3.16
N ASP A 101 10.52 -15.17 -3.73
CA ASP A 101 10.54 -16.46 -3.02
C ASP A 101 11.76 -16.66 -2.11
N ALA A 102 12.69 -15.70 -2.04
CA ALA A 102 13.68 -15.61 -0.98
C ALA A 102 13.14 -14.89 0.27
N GLY A 103 11.92 -14.36 0.21
CA GLY A 103 11.32 -13.60 1.30
C GLY A 103 11.70 -12.12 1.32
N VAL A 104 12.27 -11.57 0.24
CA VAL A 104 12.67 -10.17 0.17
C VAL A 104 11.56 -9.34 -0.48
N ALA A 105 11.00 -8.40 0.30
CA ALA A 105 10.00 -7.45 -0.14
C ALA A 105 10.60 -6.09 -0.50
N TYR A 106 9.99 -5.43 -1.48
CA TYR A 106 10.44 -4.17 -2.06
C TYR A 106 9.30 -3.14 -2.10
N GLY A 107 9.66 -1.88 -1.88
CA GLY A 107 8.84 -0.71 -2.14
C GLY A 107 9.69 0.46 -2.63
N ASP A 108 9.06 1.48 -3.20
CA ASP A 108 9.68 2.72 -3.67
C ASP A 108 8.96 3.96 -3.12
N ALA A 109 9.58 5.12 -3.19
CA ALA A 109 8.89 6.39 -3.17
C ALA A 109 9.77 7.45 -3.84
N ASP A 110 9.25 8.07 -4.91
CA ASP A 110 10.00 9.04 -5.71
C ASP A 110 10.60 10.11 -4.81
N SER A 111 11.90 10.30 -4.87
CA SER A 111 12.63 11.38 -4.21
C SER A 111 13.16 12.35 -5.28
N PRO A 112 12.36 13.33 -5.75
CA PRO A 112 12.73 14.24 -6.83
C PRO A 112 14.16 14.81 -6.74
N SER A 113 14.95 14.56 -7.79
CA SER A 113 16.35 14.97 -7.96
C SER A 113 16.64 15.34 -9.40
N TYR A 114 17.74 16.09 -9.62
CA TYR A 114 18.30 16.34 -10.95
C TYR A 114 19.48 15.45 -11.30
N TRP A 115 19.94 14.66 -10.33
CA TRP A 115 20.99 13.68 -10.50
C TRP A 115 20.41 12.42 -11.15
N ILE A 116 19.99 12.55 -12.42
CA ILE A 116 19.35 11.48 -13.20
C ILE A 116 20.17 11.19 -14.46
N ASN A 117 19.96 10.03 -15.05
CA ASN A 117 20.45 9.68 -16.36
C ASN A 117 19.64 10.44 -17.43
N PRO A 118 20.28 11.28 -18.27
CA PRO A 118 19.59 12.06 -19.28
C PRO A 118 19.21 11.26 -20.53
N SER A 119 19.60 9.98 -20.62
CA SER A 119 19.25 9.09 -21.72
C SER A 119 17.74 8.90 -21.81
N LYS A 120 17.21 8.83 -23.05
CA LYS A 120 15.82 8.44 -23.30
C LYS A 120 15.52 6.98 -22.92
N ASN A 121 16.56 6.17 -22.69
CA ASN A 121 16.47 4.77 -22.28
C ASN A 121 16.78 4.62 -20.78
N ALA A 122 16.84 5.70 -20.02
CA ALA A 122 17.07 5.61 -18.58
C ALA A 122 15.98 4.74 -17.93
N TRP A 123 16.40 3.93 -16.95
CA TRP A 123 15.52 3.03 -16.23
C TRP A 123 14.63 3.81 -15.25
N ASP A 124 13.35 3.48 -15.17
CA ASP A 124 12.43 4.07 -14.19
C ASP A 124 12.56 3.40 -12.82
N ASP A 125 11.82 3.90 -11.83
CA ASP A 125 11.73 3.37 -10.46
C ASP A 125 11.49 1.85 -10.43
N PHE A 126 10.53 1.37 -11.21
CA PHE A 126 10.15 -0.05 -11.23
C PHE A 126 11.23 -0.96 -11.82
N ASP A 127 12.08 -0.42 -12.70
CA ASP A 127 13.20 -1.17 -13.28
C ASP A 127 14.27 -1.53 -12.24
N TRP A 128 14.46 -0.71 -11.19
CA TRP A 128 15.39 -1.02 -10.09
C TRP A 128 14.87 -2.17 -9.26
N ILE A 129 13.60 -2.09 -8.84
CA ILE A 129 12.94 -3.13 -8.06
C ILE A 129 12.97 -4.43 -8.85
N ARG A 130 12.58 -4.42 -10.13
CA ARG A 130 12.65 -5.60 -11.00
C ARG A 130 14.06 -6.21 -11.01
N TYR A 131 15.09 -5.39 -11.25
CA TYR A 131 16.47 -5.86 -11.36
C TYR A 131 16.96 -6.54 -10.08
N SER A 132 16.65 -5.99 -8.90
CA SER A 132 17.04 -6.60 -7.63
C SER A 132 16.14 -7.80 -7.26
N CYS A 133 14.81 -7.63 -7.29
CA CYS A 133 13.83 -8.63 -6.88
C CYS A 133 13.95 -9.96 -7.63
N GLN A 134 14.25 -9.92 -8.92
CA GLN A 134 14.39 -11.14 -9.72
C GLN A 134 15.69 -11.93 -9.42
N ASN A 135 16.69 -11.30 -8.79
CA ASN A 135 18.05 -11.83 -8.66
C ASN A 135 18.47 -12.11 -7.21
N ALA A 136 18.05 -11.28 -6.25
CA ALA A 136 18.54 -11.34 -4.87
C ALA A 136 17.99 -12.53 -4.08
N SER A 137 18.88 -13.25 -3.41
CA SER A 137 18.56 -14.40 -2.53
C SER A 137 18.45 -14.01 -1.06
N ASP A 138 18.81 -12.79 -0.69
CA ASP A 138 18.72 -12.23 0.66
C ASP A 138 18.74 -10.70 0.63
N GLU A 139 18.64 -10.07 1.81
CA GLU A 139 18.59 -8.62 1.93
C GLU A 139 19.91 -7.91 1.60
N GLU A 140 21.06 -8.56 1.81
CA GLU A 140 22.37 -7.97 1.50
C GLU A 140 22.57 -7.94 -0.02
N GLU A 141 22.32 -9.06 -0.71
CA GLU A 141 22.33 -9.13 -2.17
C GLU A 141 21.31 -8.16 -2.78
N ALA A 142 20.14 -8.01 -2.16
CA ALA A 142 19.11 -7.08 -2.62
C ALA A 142 19.62 -5.63 -2.63
N VAL A 143 20.32 -5.22 -1.56
CA VAL A 143 20.97 -3.91 -1.46
C VAL A 143 22.07 -3.77 -2.52
N ASP A 144 22.92 -4.78 -2.68
CA ASP A 144 24.02 -4.76 -3.66
C ASP A 144 23.49 -4.60 -5.09
N TYR A 145 22.46 -5.35 -5.49
CA TYR A 145 21.84 -5.19 -6.81
C TYR A 145 21.20 -3.81 -7.02
N LEU A 146 20.67 -3.17 -5.97
CA LEU A 146 20.14 -1.81 -6.07
C LEU A 146 21.29 -0.78 -6.19
N ILE A 147 22.43 -1.03 -5.55
CA ILE A 147 23.65 -0.21 -5.72
C ILE A 147 24.21 -0.38 -7.14
N ASP A 148 24.23 -1.58 -7.71
CA ASP A 148 24.66 -1.83 -9.09
C ASP A 148 23.89 -0.98 -10.10
N VAL A 149 22.59 -0.75 -9.88
CA VAL A 149 21.76 0.13 -10.71
C VAL A 149 22.29 1.57 -10.69
N VAL A 150 22.73 2.05 -9.53
CA VAL A 150 23.37 3.36 -9.35
C VAL A 150 24.75 3.39 -10.00
N GLU A 151 25.55 2.33 -9.86
CA GLU A 151 26.89 2.23 -10.47
C GLU A 151 26.82 2.21 -12.01
N MET A 152 25.74 1.65 -12.59
CA MET A 152 25.43 1.75 -14.01
C MET A 152 25.00 3.17 -14.44
N HIS A 153 24.78 4.07 -13.49
CA HIS A 153 24.10 5.35 -13.69
C HIS A 153 22.80 5.15 -14.48
N ALA A 154 22.09 4.04 -14.25
CA ALA A 154 20.88 3.68 -14.97
C ALA A 154 19.67 4.62 -14.76
N PRO A 155 19.44 5.18 -13.56
CA PRO A 155 18.13 5.74 -13.21
C PRO A 155 17.73 7.03 -13.90
N GLY A 156 16.50 7.12 -14.38
CA GLY A 156 15.83 8.34 -14.84
C GLY A 156 15.07 9.07 -13.74
N VAL A 157 14.82 8.40 -12.60
CA VAL A 157 14.16 8.95 -11.41
C VAL A 157 15.00 8.60 -10.19
N ALA A 158 14.98 9.49 -9.20
CA ALA A 158 15.65 9.27 -7.92
C ALA A 158 14.64 8.79 -6.90
N GLU A 159 15.02 7.86 -6.05
CA GLU A 159 14.10 7.03 -5.27
C GLU A 159 14.52 6.93 -3.80
N ASN A 160 13.51 6.71 -2.95
CA ASN A 160 13.70 6.05 -1.67
C ASN A 160 13.24 4.61 -1.85
N LEU A 161 14.15 3.64 -1.74
CA LEU A 161 13.85 2.23 -1.92
C LEU A 161 13.82 1.53 -0.57
N PHE A 162 12.88 0.64 -0.39
CA PHE A 162 12.65 -0.11 0.83
C PHE A 162 12.93 -1.57 0.54
N VAL A 163 13.79 -2.20 1.33
CA VAL A 163 14.10 -3.64 1.26
C VAL A 163 13.77 -4.22 2.62
N VAL A 164 12.90 -5.22 2.68
CA VAL A 164 12.54 -5.89 3.94
C VAL A 164 12.55 -7.39 3.70
N GLY A 165 13.47 -8.09 4.34
CA GLY A 165 13.51 -9.54 4.33
C GLY A 165 13.24 -10.15 5.69
N PRO A 166 13.53 -11.46 5.88
CA PRO A 166 13.25 -12.17 7.13
C PRO A 166 14.07 -11.67 8.32
N GLU A 167 15.32 -11.24 8.09
CA GLU A 167 16.28 -10.91 9.15
C GLU A 167 16.50 -9.40 9.28
N ARG A 168 16.48 -8.68 8.15
CA ARG A 168 16.85 -7.26 8.11
C ARG A 168 15.93 -6.42 7.24
N ALA A 169 16.01 -5.12 7.46
CA ALA A 169 15.30 -4.13 6.67
C ALA A 169 16.19 -2.92 6.40
N TYR A 170 16.07 -2.35 5.21
CA TYR A 170 16.87 -1.23 4.73
C TYR A 170 16.01 -0.17 4.06
N ILE A 171 16.41 1.08 4.25
CA ILE A 171 16.00 2.21 3.42
C ILE A 171 17.23 2.67 2.64
N ILE A 172 17.06 2.79 1.33
CA ILE A 172 18.10 3.22 0.41
C ILE A 172 17.62 4.50 -0.26
N GLU A 173 18.20 5.64 0.09
CA GLU A 173 17.99 6.87 -0.65
C GLU A 173 18.98 6.89 -1.82
N ALA A 174 18.50 6.97 -3.05
CA ALA A 174 19.38 6.92 -4.21
C ALA A 174 18.95 7.84 -5.35
N ASP A 175 19.92 8.22 -6.17
CA ASP A 175 19.74 8.82 -7.48
C ASP A 175 20.75 8.20 -8.45
N ALA A 176 20.88 8.71 -9.67
CA ALA A 176 21.77 8.09 -10.65
C ALA A 176 23.26 8.19 -10.29
N TYR A 177 23.67 8.93 -9.24
CA TYR A 177 25.07 9.18 -8.91
C TYR A 177 25.40 9.00 -7.42
N HIS A 178 24.41 9.08 -6.55
CA HIS A 178 24.57 9.02 -5.10
C HIS A 178 23.61 8.00 -4.52
N TYR A 179 24.05 7.34 -3.47
CA TYR A 179 23.18 6.51 -2.65
C TYR A 179 23.57 6.62 -1.19
N ASN A 180 22.61 6.34 -0.31
CA ASN A 180 22.83 6.10 1.10
C ASN A 180 21.97 4.92 1.54
N VAL A 181 22.59 3.94 2.19
CA VAL A 181 21.91 2.77 2.75
C VAL A 181 21.83 2.94 4.26
N LYS A 182 20.64 2.70 4.80
CA LYS A 182 20.37 2.75 6.23
C LYS A 182 19.56 1.54 6.67
N GLU A 183 20.11 0.77 7.59
CA GLU A 183 19.37 -0.31 8.24
C GLU A 183 18.30 0.24 9.18
N VAL A 184 17.11 -0.36 9.13
CA VAL A 184 15.97 0.01 9.96
C VAL A 184 15.96 -0.85 11.21
N ASN A 185 15.86 -0.20 12.37
CA ASN A 185 15.70 -0.85 13.66
C ASN A 185 14.36 -0.41 14.27
N GLY A 186 13.43 -1.33 14.46
CA GLY A 186 12.08 -1.09 14.95
C GLY A 186 11.14 -0.61 13.84
N ILE A 187 11.04 0.71 13.65
CA ILE A 187 10.06 1.31 12.75
C ILE A 187 10.72 2.38 11.89
N ALA A 188 10.36 2.42 10.61
CA ALA A 188 10.61 3.57 9.76
C ALA A 188 9.36 3.95 8.97
N VAL A 189 9.21 5.25 8.72
CA VAL A 189 8.15 5.82 7.88
C VAL A 189 8.79 6.81 6.95
N MET A 190 8.43 6.76 5.67
CA MET A 190 8.99 7.66 4.69
C MET A 190 8.03 7.85 3.50
N SER A 191 8.23 8.93 2.76
CA SER A 191 7.49 9.28 1.55
C SER A 191 8.46 9.96 0.58
N ASN A 192 7.99 10.85 -0.29
CA ASN A 192 8.70 11.37 -1.46
C ASN A 192 9.73 12.48 -1.16
N TYR A 193 10.59 12.24 -0.19
CA TYR A 193 11.63 13.15 0.24
C TYR A 193 12.86 12.37 0.69
N PRO A 194 14.08 12.86 0.38
CA PRO A 194 15.29 12.32 0.98
C PRO A 194 15.53 12.98 2.34
N LYS A 195 16.19 12.27 3.24
CA LYS A 195 16.67 12.77 4.53
C LYS A 195 18.19 12.82 4.53
N GLU A 196 18.80 11.67 4.26
CA GLU A 196 20.24 11.46 4.29
C GLU A 196 20.90 12.11 3.05
N LEU A 197 20.22 12.11 1.89
CA LEU A 197 20.66 12.84 0.69
C LEU A 197 20.18 14.29 0.61
N TRP A 198 19.62 14.86 1.69
CA TRP A 198 19.13 16.25 1.69
C TRP A 198 20.23 17.26 1.30
N ASP A 199 21.48 17.02 1.74
CA ASP A 199 22.61 17.88 1.41
C ASP A 199 22.95 17.91 -0.09
N LYS A 200 22.61 16.83 -0.82
CA LYS A 200 22.75 16.71 -2.28
C LYS A 200 21.57 17.31 -3.05
N ARG A 201 20.43 17.58 -2.39
CA ARG A 201 19.25 18.24 -3.00
C ARG A 201 19.37 19.76 -3.00
N PHE A 202 20.30 20.29 -3.80
CA PHE A 202 20.66 21.72 -3.85
C PHE A 202 19.45 22.68 -3.90
N LEU A 203 18.47 22.43 -4.77
CA LEU A 203 17.29 23.30 -4.86
C LEU A 203 16.43 23.25 -3.59
N LYS A 204 16.14 22.07 -3.02
CA LYS A 204 15.37 21.95 -1.78
C LYS A 204 16.09 22.67 -0.63
N LYS A 205 17.41 22.52 -0.54
CA LYS A 205 18.24 23.18 0.48
C LYS A 205 18.17 24.71 0.42
N ILE A 206 18.29 25.27 -0.79
CA ILE A 206 18.29 26.73 -1.00
C ILE A 206 16.90 27.32 -0.85
N PHE A 207 15.89 26.67 -1.40
CA PHE A 207 14.55 27.25 -1.47
C PHE A 207 13.70 26.90 -0.26
N ILE A 208 13.71 25.67 0.24
CA ILE A 208 12.75 25.19 1.24
C ILE A 208 13.32 25.23 2.65
N SER A 209 14.41 24.50 2.92
CA SER A 209 15.00 24.41 4.26
C SER A 209 16.46 24.00 4.22
N SER A 210 17.27 24.56 5.12
CA SER A 210 18.70 24.26 5.23
C SER A 210 19.02 22.80 5.60
N SER A 211 18.12 22.12 6.33
CA SER A 211 18.11 20.68 6.61
C SER A 211 16.67 20.15 6.62
N PHE A 212 16.49 18.84 6.45
CA PHE A 212 15.17 18.19 6.45
C PHE A 212 14.41 18.41 7.77
N ASP A 213 15.12 18.30 8.89
CA ASP A 213 14.60 18.34 10.27
C ASP A 213 14.56 19.75 10.88
N LYS A 214 14.86 20.80 10.10
CA LYS A 214 14.92 22.16 10.64
C LYS A 214 13.54 22.61 11.12
N THR A 215 13.47 23.08 12.36
CA THR A 215 12.26 23.67 12.94
C THR A 215 12.48 25.09 13.42
N PHE A 216 11.38 25.83 13.56
CA PHE A 216 11.29 27.09 14.27
C PHE A 216 10.11 27.00 15.24
N GLU A 217 10.32 27.30 16.51
CA GLU A 217 9.26 27.59 17.45
C GLU A 217 9.52 28.95 18.12
N GLY A 218 8.51 29.81 18.15
CA GLY A 218 8.64 31.08 18.87
C GLY A 218 7.53 32.07 18.59
N ASP A 219 7.63 33.22 19.25
CA ASP A 219 6.64 34.28 19.15
C ASP A 219 6.85 35.14 17.90
N VAL A 220 5.76 35.44 17.22
CA VAL A 220 5.73 36.21 15.98
C VAL A 220 4.66 37.29 16.01
N ARG A 221 4.90 38.35 15.24
CA ARG A 221 3.97 39.46 15.02
C ARG A 221 3.53 39.48 13.57
N LYS A 222 2.41 40.17 13.30
CA LYS A 222 1.97 40.48 11.93
C LYS A 222 3.13 41.05 11.10
N GLY A 223 3.29 40.51 9.89
CA GLY A 223 4.33 40.88 8.93
C GLY A 223 5.63 40.07 9.06
N LYS A 224 5.85 39.36 10.18
CA LYS A 224 7.04 38.52 10.37
C LYS A 224 7.09 37.44 9.29
N VAL A 225 8.27 37.26 8.72
CA VAL A 225 8.60 36.12 7.86
C VAL A 225 9.49 35.17 8.65
N ILE A 226 9.11 33.91 8.67
CA ILE A 226 9.82 32.80 9.30
C ILE A 226 10.46 32.00 8.17
N ARG A 227 11.76 31.73 8.26
CA ARG A 227 12.54 30.97 7.26
C ARG A 227 13.34 29.89 7.98
N LEU A 228 13.47 28.73 7.36
CA LEU A 228 14.22 27.59 7.90
C LEU A 228 15.66 27.56 7.35
N GLY A 229 16.32 28.72 7.31
CA GLY A 229 17.66 28.88 6.72
C GLY A 229 17.69 28.90 5.19
N SER A 230 16.56 29.17 4.55
CA SER A 230 16.32 29.10 3.11
C SER A 230 15.66 30.38 2.56
N LEU A 231 15.48 30.47 1.24
CA LEU A 231 14.88 31.63 0.57
C LEU A 231 13.37 31.76 0.82
N LEU A 232 12.63 30.66 0.67
CA LEU A 232 11.19 30.61 0.92
C LEU A 232 10.92 30.60 2.42
N GLY A 233 9.69 30.92 2.80
CA GLY A 233 9.28 30.90 4.19
C GLY A 233 7.83 31.26 4.35
N VAL A 234 7.39 31.35 5.61
CA VAL A 234 6.01 31.64 5.99
C VAL A 234 5.91 33.07 6.49
N ARG A 235 5.02 33.87 5.89
CA ARG A 235 4.66 35.20 6.40
C ARG A 235 3.35 35.16 7.15
N ILE A 236 3.38 35.68 8.37
CA ILE A 236 2.16 35.93 9.16
C ILE A 236 1.49 37.20 8.64
N LEU A 237 0.32 37.07 8.02
CA LEU A 237 -0.40 38.18 7.42
C LEU A 237 -1.28 38.93 8.43
N ASN A 238 -1.97 38.19 9.29
CA ASN A 238 -2.80 38.73 10.38
C ASN A 238 -2.81 37.77 11.56
N ILE A 239 -3.03 38.33 12.75
CA ILE A 239 -3.26 37.61 14.01
C ILE A 239 -4.58 38.16 14.55
N GLY A 240 -5.51 37.26 14.84
CA GLY A 240 -6.76 37.58 15.53
C GLY A 240 -6.89 36.77 16.81
N ASP A 241 -8.07 36.86 17.43
CA ASP A 241 -8.37 36.14 18.67
C ASP A 241 -8.49 34.63 18.39
N GLY A 242 -7.52 33.85 18.87
CA GLY A 242 -7.44 32.41 18.65
C GLY A 242 -7.14 31.95 17.20
N TRP A 243 -6.63 32.82 16.32
CA TRP A 243 -6.25 32.43 14.95
C TRP A 243 -5.13 33.27 14.33
N ILE A 244 -4.45 32.69 13.34
CA ILE A 244 -3.53 33.39 12.44
C ILE A 244 -3.92 33.18 10.98
N SER A 245 -3.52 34.12 10.12
CA SER A 245 -3.48 33.90 8.68
C SER A 245 -2.05 33.95 8.19
N ALA A 246 -1.64 32.93 7.46
CA ALA A 246 -0.28 32.73 6.99
C ALA A 246 -0.26 32.52 5.48
N ARG A 247 0.89 32.75 4.87
CA ARG A 247 1.11 32.51 3.42
C ARG A 247 2.57 32.20 3.17
N GLN A 248 2.83 31.29 2.25
CA GLN A 248 4.19 31.09 1.74
C GLN A 248 4.66 32.36 0.99
N ILE A 249 5.93 32.70 1.14
CA ILE A 249 6.58 33.84 0.45
C ILE A 249 7.68 33.31 -0.46
N PRO A 250 7.81 33.86 -1.69
CA PRO A 250 7.03 34.98 -2.23
C PRO A 250 5.65 34.61 -2.78
N PHE A 251 5.40 33.32 -3.02
CA PHE A 251 4.17 32.80 -3.62
C PHE A 251 3.48 31.81 -2.70
N GLY A 252 2.15 31.75 -2.77
CA GLY A 252 1.33 30.80 -2.04
C GLY A 252 -0.03 31.38 -1.70
N GLU A 253 -0.95 30.51 -1.31
CA GLU A 253 -2.30 30.90 -0.90
C GLU A 253 -2.35 31.32 0.56
N LYS A 254 -3.33 32.17 0.89
CA LYS A 254 -3.59 32.56 2.27
C LYS A 254 -4.29 31.40 2.98
N VAL A 255 -3.68 30.91 4.05
CA VAL A 255 -4.21 29.83 4.88
C VAL A 255 -4.57 30.39 6.26
N MET A 256 -5.76 30.06 6.76
CA MET A 256 -6.22 30.40 8.10
C MET A 256 -5.96 29.22 9.03
N ILE A 257 -5.38 29.47 10.21
CA ILE A 257 -4.99 28.44 11.18
C ILE A 257 -5.52 28.88 12.55
N LYS A 258 -6.29 28.02 13.22
CA LYS A 258 -6.81 28.29 14.56
C LYS A 258 -5.83 27.81 15.63
N GLU A 259 -6.00 28.33 16.84
CA GLU A 259 -5.22 27.90 18.00
C GLU A 259 -5.40 26.41 18.26
N GLY A 260 -4.29 25.72 18.54
CA GLY A 260 -4.25 24.27 18.68
C GLY A 260 -4.16 23.50 17.35
N GLU A 261 -4.55 24.11 16.23
CA GLU A 261 -4.48 23.49 14.91
C GLU A 261 -3.11 23.69 14.24
N GLY A 262 -2.74 22.74 13.37
CA GLY A 262 -1.71 22.95 12.37
C GLY A 262 -2.24 22.73 10.97
N ARG A 263 -1.64 23.43 9.99
CA ARG A 263 -2.00 23.34 8.57
C ARG A 263 -0.79 23.53 7.68
N ARG A 264 -0.87 22.94 6.49
CA ARG A 264 0.07 23.19 5.39
C ARG A 264 -0.02 24.63 4.88
N VAL A 265 1.13 25.26 4.67
CA VAL A 265 1.30 26.58 4.08
C VAL A 265 2.44 26.52 3.05
N GLY A 266 2.09 26.14 1.82
CA GLY A 266 3.09 25.80 0.80
C GLY A 266 3.88 24.55 1.21
N TYR A 267 5.20 24.61 1.16
CA TYR A 267 6.08 23.50 1.58
C TYR A 267 6.21 23.32 3.09
N PHE A 268 5.58 24.19 3.89
CA PHE A 268 5.76 24.22 5.34
C PHE A 268 4.51 23.73 6.05
N TYR A 269 4.68 23.14 7.22
CA TYR A 269 3.61 22.93 8.18
C TYR A 269 3.71 23.96 9.29
N VAL A 270 2.59 24.62 9.60
CA VAL A 270 2.52 25.71 10.58
C VAL A 270 1.48 25.35 11.63
N LYS A 271 1.90 25.25 12.89
CA LYS A 271 1.02 25.04 14.05
C LYS A 271 0.90 26.34 14.85
N LEU A 272 -0.34 26.74 15.16
CA LEU A 272 -0.59 27.84 16.07
C LEU A 272 -0.72 27.31 17.49
N LEU A 273 0.22 27.66 18.35
CA LEU A 273 0.25 27.19 19.73
C LEU A 273 -0.58 28.08 20.65
N ASN A 274 -0.50 29.40 20.50
CA ASN A 274 -1.27 30.36 21.30
C ASN A 274 -1.31 31.76 20.64
N CYS A 275 -2.38 32.53 20.88
CA CYS A 275 -2.47 33.95 20.56
C CYS A 275 -2.44 34.85 21.82
N TYR A 276 -1.54 35.83 21.85
CA TYR A 276 -1.42 36.85 22.90
C TYR A 276 -1.61 38.25 22.30
N GLY A 277 -2.86 38.67 22.10
CA GLY A 277 -3.20 39.98 21.53
C GLY A 277 -2.65 40.17 20.11
N ARG A 278 -1.54 40.92 19.96
CA ARG A 278 -0.88 41.17 18.65
C ARG A 278 0.27 40.21 18.35
N MET A 279 0.50 39.24 19.22
CA MET A 279 1.54 38.22 19.09
C MET A 279 0.89 36.84 19.00
N ALA A 280 1.55 35.92 18.32
CA ALA A 280 1.16 34.52 18.26
C ALA A 280 2.42 33.67 18.45
N ARG A 281 2.32 32.57 19.22
CA ARG A 281 3.37 31.58 19.30
C ARG A 281 3.10 30.50 18.26
N VAL A 282 4.06 30.26 17.38
CA VAL A 282 3.91 29.31 16.27
C VAL A 282 5.06 28.31 16.24
N SER A 283 4.78 27.12 15.72
CA SER A 283 5.80 26.16 15.29
C SER A 283 5.74 26.01 13.77
N VAL A 284 6.90 26.02 13.11
CA VAL A 284 7.06 25.92 11.66
C VAL A 284 8.16 24.91 11.34
N CYS A 285 7.86 23.98 10.44
CA CYS A 285 8.83 23.02 9.91
C CYS A 285 8.49 22.65 8.46
N TYR A 286 9.31 21.81 7.84
CA TYR A 286 8.99 21.22 6.53
C TYR A 286 7.78 20.29 6.64
N GLU A 287 6.86 20.32 5.67
CA GLU A 287 5.60 19.57 5.76
C GLU A 287 5.80 18.05 5.88
N TYR A 288 6.79 17.50 5.19
CA TYR A 288 7.07 16.06 5.22
C TYR A 288 7.75 15.63 6.51
N TYR A 289 8.54 16.51 7.13
CA TYR A 289 9.07 16.28 8.47
C TYR A 289 7.93 16.24 9.50
N ALA A 290 6.93 17.12 9.39
CA ALA A 290 5.74 17.06 10.24
C ALA A 290 4.95 15.76 10.01
N TRP A 291 4.76 15.36 8.75
CA TRP A 291 4.07 14.13 8.37
C TRP A 291 4.75 12.88 8.92
N GLU A 292 6.07 12.77 8.78
CA GLU A 292 6.84 11.65 9.34
C GLU A 292 6.62 11.54 10.85
N ASN A 293 6.73 12.66 11.57
CA ASN A 293 6.58 12.67 13.02
C ASN A 293 5.15 12.30 13.46
N GLU A 294 4.12 12.80 12.78
CA GLU A 294 2.72 12.47 13.08
C GLU A 294 2.45 10.96 12.88
N MET A 295 2.91 10.40 11.76
CA MET A 295 2.78 8.96 11.51
C MET A 295 3.57 8.13 12.53
N MET A 296 4.83 8.49 12.77
CA MET A 296 5.68 7.82 13.76
C MET A 296 5.07 7.86 15.17
N GLU A 297 4.44 8.96 15.57
CA GLU A 297 3.77 9.07 16.86
C GLU A 297 2.62 8.06 16.98
N LYS A 298 1.78 7.94 15.95
CA LYS A 298 0.67 6.97 15.94
C LYS A 298 1.17 5.53 15.95
N ILE A 299 2.16 5.19 15.13
CA ILE A 299 2.67 3.83 14.98
C ILE A 299 3.38 3.38 16.27
N ARG A 300 4.16 4.26 16.90
CA ARG A 300 4.87 3.95 18.16
C ARG A 300 3.94 3.57 19.31
N GLN A 301 2.67 4.00 19.29
CA GLN A 301 1.68 3.57 20.28
C GLN A 301 1.39 2.06 20.23
N LYS A 302 1.73 1.39 19.11
CA LYS A 302 1.59 -0.05 18.89
C LYS A 302 2.91 -0.80 18.86
N TYR A 303 4.04 -0.18 19.24
CA TYR A 303 5.36 -0.84 19.21
C TYR A 303 5.34 -2.16 19.99
N GLY A 304 5.84 -3.23 19.36
CA GLY A 304 5.86 -4.60 19.87
C GLY A 304 4.53 -5.36 19.67
N PHE A 305 3.54 -4.72 19.03
CA PHE A 305 2.21 -5.28 18.80
C PHE A 305 1.65 -4.88 17.42
N ILE A 306 2.50 -4.46 16.48
CA ILE A 306 2.06 -4.07 15.15
C ILE A 306 1.67 -5.31 14.34
N THR A 307 0.48 -5.29 13.77
CA THR A 307 -0.09 -6.38 12.94
C THR A 307 -0.30 -5.93 11.49
N PRO A 308 -0.53 -6.87 10.54
CA PRO A 308 -0.99 -6.51 9.19
C PRO A 308 -2.26 -5.64 9.20
N GLN A 309 -3.21 -5.89 10.11
CA GLN A 309 -4.42 -5.09 10.24
C GLN A 309 -4.12 -3.64 10.64
N ASP A 310 -3.12 -3.40 11.50
CA ASP A 310 -2.71 -2.03 11.84
C ASP A 310 -2.17 -1.30 10.59
N MET A 311 -1.36 -1.97 9.77
CA MET A 311 -0.85 -1.43 8.50
C MET A 311 -1.99 -1.11 7.50
N MET A 312 -2.96 -2.02 7.36
CA MET A 312 -4.16 -1.77 6.55
C MET A 312 -4.94 -0.55 7.05
N ASN A 313 -5.12 -0.40 8.36
CA ASN A 313 -5.79 0.75 8.96
C ASN A 313 -5.00 2.05 8.75
N TRP A 314 -3.67 2.03 8.90
CA TRP A 314 -2.83 3.20 8.65
C TRP A 314 -2.87 3.62 7.19
N SER A 315 -2.93 2.67 6.24
CA SER A 315 -3.09 2.96 4.81
C SER A 315 -4.34 3.78 4.47
N ARG A 316 -5.34 3.78 5.37
CA ARG A 316 -6.65 4.44 5.23
C ARG A 316 -6.78 5.75 6.00
N LEU A 317 -5.71 6.22 6.66
CA LEU A 317 -5.75 7.51 7.36
C LEU A 317 -5.95 8.64 6.36
N HIS A 318 -6.88 9.55 6.66
CA HIS A 318 -7.11 10.74 5.86
C HIS A 318 -6.40 11.96 6.46
N SER A 319 -6.46 13.08 5.75
CA SER A 319 -5.86 14.34 6.19
C SER A 319 -6.35 14.79 7.58
N TYR A 320 -7.62 14.56 7.90
CA TYR A 320 -8.19 14.91 9.20
C TYR A 320 -7.68 14.02 10.34
N ASP A 321 -7.27 12.78 10.05
CA ASP A 321 -6.64 11.88 11.03
C ASP A 321 -5.18 12.26 11.29
N LEU A 322 -4.57 13.02 10.37
CA LEU A 322 -3.17 13.43 10.38
C LEU A 322 -3.00 14.95 10.57
N ASN A 323 -3.86 15.57 11.39
CA ASN A 323 -3.73 17.00 11.75
C ASN A 323 -3.62 17.94 10.53
N ASN A 324 -4.42 17.69 9.49
CA ASN A 324 -4.43 18.40 8.20
C ASN A 324 -3.13 18.29 7.39
N LEU A 325 -2.28 17.30 7.71
CA LEU A 325 -1.23 16.85 6.83
C LEU A 325 -1.83 15.95 5.75
N ARG A 326 -1.01 15.54 4.79
CA ARG A 326 -1.46 14.69 3.70
C ARG A 326 -1.90 13.31 4.21
N GLY A 327 -3.08 12.86 3.81
CA GLY A 327 -3.63 11.53 4.08
C GLY A 327 -2.86 10.40 3.41
N MET A 328 -2.93 9.20 3.97
CA MET A 328 -2.53 7.95 3.32
C MET A 328 -3.48 7.60 2.17
N CYS A 329 -4.78 7.84 2.39
CA CYS A 329 -5.89 7.63 1.46
C CYS A 329 -6.44 8.98 0.94
N GLU A 330 -6.27 9.28 -0.36
CA GLU A 330 -6.60 10.59 -0.99
C GLU A 330 -6.69 10.54 -2.54
N GLY A 331 -7.85 10.44 -3.18
CA GLY A 331 -7.98 10.33 -4.65
C GLY A 331 -8.14 8.89 -5.16
N GLU A 332 -7.92 8.63 -6.46
CA GLU A 332 -8.29 7.38 -7.16
C GLU A 332 -7.09 6.65 -7.82
N GLU A 333 -7.34 5.43 -8.28
CA GLU A 333 -6.39 4.56 -9.03
C GLU A 333 -5.11 4.24 -8.26
N LYS A 334 -5.23 4.21 -6.94
CA LYS A 334 -4.13 3.87 -6.02
C LYS A 334 -3.92 2.36 -5.96
N ALA A 335 -2.99 1.93 -5.11
CA ALA A 335 -2.96 0.57 -4.60
C ALA A 335 -2.23 0.56 -3.26
N ALA A 336 -2.54 -0.43 -2.43
CA ALA A 336 -1.73 -0.72 -1.26
C ALA A 336 -1.39 -2.20 -1.19
N MET A 337 -0.19 -2.47 -0.68
CA MET A 337 0.24 -3.82 -0.32
C MET A 337 0.85 -3.79 1.08
N VAL A 338 0.44 -4.73 1.92
CA VAL A 338 1.10 -5.02 3.20
C VAL A 338 1.80 -6.36 3.07
N PHE A 339 3.12 -6.35 2.95
CA PHE A 339 3.91 -7.56 3.00
C PHE A 339 4.10 -8.01 4.45
N LYS A 340 3.90 -9.30 4.69
CA LYS A 340 4.25 -10.00 5.93
C LYS A 340 5.35 -10.99 5.59
N ILE A 341 6.54 -10.75 6.14
CA ILE A 341 7.74 -11.53 5.89
C ILE A 341 8.12 -12.26 7.18
N PRO A 342 7.79 -13.54 7.33
CA PRO A 342 8.16 -14.29 8.52
C PRO A 342 9.66 -14.56 8.58
N THR A 343 10.21 -14.58 9.79
CA THR A 343 11.63 -14.92 10.05
C THR A 343 11.99 -16.37 9.65
N ARG A 344 10.99 -17.23 9.48
CA ARG A 344 11.15 -18.63 9.09
C ARG A 344 10.15 -19.00 8.00
N ASN A 345 10.57 -19.90 7.10
CA ASN A 345 9.76 -20.37 5.99
C ASN A 345 9.25 -19.22 5.11
N ALA A 346 10.05 -18.16 4.91
CA ALA A 346 9.65 -16.98 4.15
C ALA A 346 9.35 -17.29 2.67
N ASP A 347 10.01 -18.32 2.13
CA ASP A 347 9.77 -18.88 0.80
C ASP A 347 8.41 -19.56 0.64
N ILE A 348 7.75 -19.90 1.76
CA ILE A 348 6.44 -20.51 1.81
C ILE A 348 5.37 -19.53 2.29
N MET A 349 5.65 -18.89 3.44
CA MET A 349 4.72 -18.10 4.24
C MET A 349 4.82 -16.60 3.96
N GLY A 350 5.85 -16.14 3.23
CA GLY A 350 5.93 -14.76 2.77
C GLY A 350 4.68 -14.41 1.97
N MET A 351 4.03 -13.30 2.30
CA MET A 351 2.78 -12.93 1.66
C MET A 351 2.60 -11.43 1.52
N GLY A 352 1.71 -11.04 0.61
CA GLY A 352 1.19 -9.69 0.52
C GLY A 352 -0.31 -9.66 0.73
N TRP A 353 -0.79 -8.69 1.51
CA TRP A 353 -2.19 -8.28 1.52
C TRP A 353 -2.37 -7.12 0.56
N PHE A 354 -3.08 -7.34 -0.53
CA PHE A 354 -3.27 -6.37 -1.61
C PHE A 354 -4.66 -5.74 -1.59
N ALA A 355 -4.73 -4.43 -1.82
CA ALA A 355 -5.98 -3.73 -2.11
C ALA A 355 -5.79 -2.91 -3.41
N PRO A 356 -6.63 -3.12 -4.45
CA PRO A 356 -6.54 -2.36 -5.70
C PRO A 356 -6.95 -0.89 -5.57
N ASP A 357 -7.59 -0.51 -4.46
CA ASP A 357 -7.66 0.85 -3.93
C ASP A 357 -7.99 0.77 -2.43
N GLN A 358 -7.03 1.04 -1.54
CA GLN A 358 -7.22 0.84 -0.10
C GLN A 358 -8.34 1.71 0.50
N CYS A 359 -8.76 2.78 -0.17
CA CYS A 359 -9.86 3.65 0.26
C CYS A 359 -11.23 3.02 0.01
N ALA A 360 -11.33 2.10 -0.95
CA ALA A 360 -12.60 1.59 -1.46
C ALA A 360 -12.61 0.08 -1.75
N SER A 361 -11.60 -0.67 -1.31
CA SER A 361 -11.53 -2.13 -1.49
C SER A 361 -11.08 -2.88 -0.23
N ILE A 362 -11.39 -4.17 -0.23
CA ILE A 362 -11.01 -5.19 0.74
C ILE A 362 -9.58 -5.64 0.45
N PHE A 363 -8.75 -5.74 1.48
CA PHE A 363 -7.43 -6.36 1.37
C PHE A 363 -7.55 -7.88 1.18
N ILE A 364 -6.89 -8.43 0.15
CA ILE A 364 -6.88 -9.86 -0.16
C ILE A 364 -5.48 -10.48 0.01
N PRO A 365 -5.37 -11.73 0.47
CA PRO A 365 -4.07 -12.38 0.69
C PRO A 365 -3.49 -12.99 -0.59
N ILE A 366 -2.17 -12.94 -0.71
CA ILE A 366 -1.39 -13.60 -1.76
C ILE A 366 -0.10 -14.12 -1.14
N HIS A 367 0.00 -15.43 -0.91
CA HIS A 367 1.26 -16.05 -0.50
C HIS A 367 2.20 -16.24 -1.68
N ILE A 368 3.51 -16.11 -1.44
CA ILE A 368 4.54 -16.33 -2.45
C ILE A 368 4.57 -17.78 -2.95
N ALA A 369 4.14 -18.75 -2.14
CA ALA A 369 4.01 -20.15 -2.54
C ALA A 369 2.84 -20.43 -3.48
N SER A 370 1.80 -19.58 -3.51
CA SER A 370 0.62 -19.75 -4.36
C SER A 370 1.02 -19.82 -5.84
N LYS A 371 0.38 -20.67 -6.63
CA LYS A 371 0.70 -20.90 -8.05
C LYS A 371 -0.08 -19.99 -8.99
N ASP A 372 -1.14 -19.37 -8.49
CA ASP A 372 -2.04 -18.54 -9.28
C ASP A 372 -2.78 -17.54 -8.39
N ILE A 373 -3.35 -16.53 -9.04
CA ILE A 373 -4.15 -15.45 -8.45
C ILE A 373 -5.51 -15.46 -9.17
N ALA A 374 -6.58 -15.06 -8.48
CA ALA A 374 -7.90 -14.94 -9.08
C ALA A 374 -7.89 -13.96 -10.26
N SER A 375 -8.70 -14.24 -11.29
CA SER A 375 -8.61 -13.56 -12.58
C SER A 375 -8.91 -12.06 -12.50
N HIS A 376 -9.86 -11.65 -11.66
CA HIS A 376 -10.28 -10.25 -11.53
C HIS A 376 -9.16 -9.33 -10.99
N TYR A 377 -8.21 -9.86 -10.20
CA TYR A 377 -7.03 -9.12 -9.74
C TYR A 377 -5.89 -9.09 -10.76
N LYS A 378 -5.89 -9.98 -11.77
CA LYS A 378 -4.94 -9.99 -12.89
C LYS A 378 -5.41 -9.14 -14.08
N SER A 379 -6.72 -9.09 -14.31
CA SER A 379 -7.36 -8.43 -15.45
C SER A 379 -7.58 -6.93 -15.26
N GLY A 380 -7.62 -6.48 -14.00
CA GLY A 380 -7.98 -5.12 -13.60
C GLY A 380 -9.46 -4.93 -13.29
N GLU A 381 -10.30 -5.97 -13.42
CA GLU A 381 -11.74 -5.89 -13.08
C GLU A 381 -11.98 -5.49 -11.62
N ALA A 382 -11.18 -6.01 -10.68
CA ALA A 382 -11.28 -5.61 -9.27
C ALA A 382 -10.86 -4.15 -9.03
N SER A 383 -9.91 -3.62 -9.82
CA SER A 383 -9.50 -2.22 -9.73
C SER A 383 -10.56 -1.28 -10.29
N GLU A 384 -11.26 -1.68 -11.36
CA GLU A 384 -12.41 -0.93 -11.87
C GLU A 384 -13.56 -0.93 -10.85
N LEU A 385 -13.87 -2.08 -10.25
CA LEU A 385 -14.89 -2.19 -9.21
C LEU A 385 -14.58 -1.29 -8.00
N ALA A 386 -13.33 -1.28 -7.53
CA ALA A 386 -12.90 -0.41 -6.44
C ALA A 386 -13.07 1.08 -6.79
N LYS A 387 -12.80 1.46 -8.04
CA LYS A 387 -13.03 2.82 -8.55
C LYS A 387 -14.52 3.17 -8.58
N GLU A 388 -15.38 2.26 -9.02
CA GLU A 388 -16.83 2.45 -9.00
C GLU A 388 -17.37 2.64 -7.56
N ILE A 389 -16.89 1.84 -6.61
CA ILE A 389 -17.22 1.98 -5.18
C ILE A 389 -16.73 3.33 -4.65
N LEU A 390 -15.50 3.73 -4.98
CA LEU A 390 -14.96 5.02 -4.58
C LEU A 390 -15.81 6.19 -5.10
N HIS A 391 -16.26 6.12 -6.36
CA HIS A 391 -17.11 7.15 -6.95
C HIS A 391 -18.52 7.18 -6.36
N ALA A 392 -19.08 6.02 -6.03
CA ALA A 392 -20.42 5.90 -5.46
C ALA A 392 -20.48 6.34 -3.98
N PHE A 393 -19.47 6.00 -3.18
CA PHE A 393 -19.53 6.14 -1.72
C PHE A 393 -18.41 7.02 -1.11
N GLY A 394 -17.45 7.46 -1.91
CA GLY A 394 -16.30 8.24 -1.47
C GLY A 394 -15.25 7.42 -0.72
N GLU A 395 -14.18 8.10 -0.29
CA GLU A 395 -12.98 7.46 0.30
C GLU A 395 -13.22 6.73 1.64
N ASN A 396 -14.41 6.89 2.24
CA ASN A 396 -14.76 6.23 3.51
C ASN A 396 -15.41 4.85 3.29
N ALA A 397 -15.61 4.40 2.05
CA ALA A 397 -16.25 3.13 1.74
C ALA A 397 -15.57 1.94 2.44
N SER A 398 -14.23 1.95 2.48
CA SER A 398 -13.40 0.93 3.13
C SER A 398 -13.70 0.70 4.62
N LYS A 399 -14.29 1.67 5.34
CA LYS A 399 -14.68 1.48 6.75
C LYS A 399 -15.70 0.35 6.92
N ASN A 400 -16.48 0.07 5.88
CA ASN A 400 -17.47 -1.00 5.87
C ASN A 400 -16.86 -2.39 5.66
N PHE A 401 -15.59 -2.45 5.23
CA PHE A 401 -14.91 -3.69 4.87
C PHE A 401 -14.05 -4.29 5.98
N LYS A 402 -13.85 -3.55 7.07
CA LYS A 402 -13.03 -3.97 8.19
C LYS A 402 -13.42 -5.34 8.78
N ARG A 403 -14.72 -5.61 8.91
CA ARG A 403 -15.20 -6.90 9.45
C ARG A 403 -14.85 -8.09 8.57
N ILE A 404 -14.87 -7.89 7.25
CA ILE A 404 -14.50 -8.93 6.28
C ILE A 404 -13.02 -9.24 6.41
N GLU A 405 -12.18 -8.20 6.51
CA GLU A 405 -10.74 -8.33 6.67
C GLU A 405 -10.35 -9.00 7.99
N GLU A 406 -11.05 -8.67 9.09
CA GLU A 406 -10.85 -9.34 10.39
C GLU A 406 -11.12 -10.86 10.28
N VAL A 407 -12.17 -11.26 9.55
CA VAL A 407 -12.44 -12.69 9.27
C VAL A 407 -11.36 -13.29 8.37
N PHE A 408 -10.98 -12.60 7.28
CA PHE A 408 -9.96 -13.08 6.35
C PHE A 408 -8.62 -13.31 7.04
N ILE A 409 -8.17 -12.38 7.88
CA ILE A 409 -6.92 -12.51 8.63
C ILE A 409 -6.97 -13.75 9.52
N LYS A 410 -8.06 -13.94 10.27
CA LYS A 410 -8.17 -15.11 11.17
C LYS A 410 -8.22 -16.44 10.40
N GLU A 411 -8.92 -16.50 9.27
CA GLU A 411 -8.98 -17.69 8.42
C GLU A 411 -7.63 -17.97 7.73
N ASN A 412 -6.94 -16.91 7.31
CA ASN A 412 -5.59 -16.98 6.75
C ASN A 412 -4.59 -17.50 7.78
N GLU A 413 -4.60 -16.99 9.02
CA GLU A 413 -3.75 -17.49 10.11
C GLU A 413 -4.04 -18.95 10.48
N GLN A 414 -5.31 -19.39 10.40
CA GLN A 414 -5.65 -20.81 10.57
C GLN A 414 -5.06 -21.67 9.45
N MET A 415 -5.09 -21.16 8.21
CA MET A 415 -4.51 -21.86 7.07
C MET A 415 -2.99 -21.94 7.15
N GLU A 416 -2.30 -20.85 7.51
CA GLU A 416 -0.85 -20.85 7.76
C GLU A 416 -0.47 -21.93 8.80
N LYS A 417 -1.21 -22.02 9.92
CA LYS A 417 -1.01 -23.06 10.95
C LYS A 417 -1.21 -24.47 10.39
N PHE A 418 -2.19 -24.67 9.52
CA PHE A 418 -2.42 -25.96 8.87
C PHE A 418 -1.28 -26.32 7.91
N VAL A 419 -0.73 -25.35 7.18
CA VAL A 419 0.39 -25.55 6.25
C VAL A 419 1.69 -25.92 6.98
N LEU A 420 1.95 -25.41 8.19
CA LEU A 420 3.12 -25.82 8.97
C LEU A 420 3.17 -27.34 9.27
N GLY A 421 2.04 -28.04 9.20
CA GLY A 421 1.96 -29.50 9.30
C GLY A 421 1.92 -30.24 7.96
N ASN A 422 1.90 -29.52 6.82
CA ASN A 422 1.68 -30.03 5.47
C ASN A 422 2.49 -29.21 4.44
N GLU A 423 3.74 -28.85 4.77
CA GLU A 423 4.56 -27.90 4.00
C GLU A 423 4.78 -28.35 2.54
N GLU A 424 4.87 -29.65 2.29
CA GLU A 424 5.00 -30.23 0.94
C GLU A 424 3.80 -29.92 0.04
N ASN A 425 2.65 -29.61 0.64
CA ASN A 425 1.42 -29.25 -0.04
C ASN A 425 1.12 -27.74 0.00
N ALA A 426 2.01 -26.93 0.59
CA ALA A 426 1.78 -25.50 0.84
C ALA A 426 1.31 -24.74 -0.41
N SER A 427 2.01 -24.95 -1.53
CA SER A 427 1.69 -24.28 -2.79
C SER A 427 0.27 -24.54 -3.28
N ASP A 428 -0.25 -25.76 -3.10
CA ASP A 428 -1.62 -26.11 -3.48
C ASP A 428 -2.66 -25.59 -2.48
N ILE A 429 -2.36 -25.70 -1.19
CA ILE A 429 -3.22 -25.22 -0.10
C ILE A 429 -3.42 -23.71 -0.23
N PHE A 430 -2.34 -22.93 -0.35
CA PHE A 430 -2.43 -21.48 -0.48
C PHE A 430 -3.05 -21.05 -1.80
N THR A 431 -2.77 -21.75 -2.92
CA THR A 431 -3.45 -21.43 -4.20
C THR A 431 -4.96 -21.54 -4.08
N ILE A 432 -5.47 -22.58 -3.42
CA ILE A 432 -6.91 -22.79 -3.22
C ILE A 432 -7.46 -21.73 -2.25
N SER A 433 -6.84 -21.61 -1.07
CA SER A 433 -7.32 -20.73 -0.01
C SER A 433 -7.32 -19.26 -0.42
N ASP A 434 -6.20 -18.76 -0.98
CA ASP A 434 -6.05 -17.36 -1.36
C ASP A 434 -7.02 -16.98 -2.48
N LYS A 435 -7.16 -17.84 -3.50
CA LYS A 435 -8.07 -17.57 -4.62
C LYS A 435 -9.53 -17.53 -4.21
N GLU A 436 -9.95 -18.38 -3.28
CA GLU A 436 -11.32 -18.31 -2.78
C GLU A 436 -11.54 -17.08 -1.88
N MET A 437 -10.58 -16.69 -1.03
CA MET A 437 -10.64 -15.41 -0.31
C MET A 437 -10.71 -14.20 -1.26
N GLN A 438 -9.95 -14.23 -2.34
CA GLN A 438 -9.99 -13.23 -3.41
C GLN A 438 -11.37 -13.16 -4.09
N ASN A 439 -11.94 -14.32 -4.46
CA ASN A 439 -13.29 -14.38 -5.01
C ASN A 439 -14.35 -13.83 -4.05
N GLN A 440 -14.22 -14.13 -2.75
CA GLN A 440 -15.14 -13.64 -1.72
C GLN A 440 -15.10 -12.11 -1.61
N ALA A 441 -13.91 -11.50 -1.63
CA ALA A 441 -13.77 -10.04 -1.64
C ALA A 441 -14.45 -9.41 -2.86
N TYR A 442 -14.18 -9.95 -4.05
CA TYR A 442 -14.78 -9.45 -5.29
C TYR A 442 -16.32 -9.55 -5.28
N ILE A 443 -16.87 -10.70 -4.89
CA ILE A 443 -18.32 -10.89 -4.75
C ILE A 443 -18.90 -9.90 -3.73
N MET A 444 -18.22 -9.73 -2.60
CA MET A 444 -18.66 -8.81 -1.54
C MET A 444 -18.70 -7.35 -2.02
N GLU A 445 -17.68 -6.91 -2.74
CA GLU A 445 -17.60 -5.57 -3.33
C GLU A 445 -18.67 -5.35 -4.39
N GLU A 446 -18.89 -6.31 -5.29
CA GLU A 446 -19.97 -6.24 -6.30
C GLU A 446 -21.35 -6.16 -5.64
N MET A 447 -21.59 -7.01 -4.62
CA MET A 447 -22.82 -6.99 -3.84
C MET A 447 -23.02 -5.63 -3.16
N TYR A 448 -21.98 -5.09 -2.52
CA TYR A 448 -22.04 -3.82 -1.81
C TYR A 448 -22.37 -2.65 -2.73
N LEU A 449 -21.77 -2.63 -3.93
CA LEU A 449 -22.01 -1.60 -4.93
C LEU A 449 -23.47 -1.57 -5.41
N ARG A 450 -24.08 -2.75 -5.60
CA ARG A 450 -25.43 -2.88 -6.19
C ARG A 450 -26.58 -2.86 -5.19
N ALA A 451 -26.34 -3.29 -3.95
CA ALA A 451 -27.35 -3.39 -2.91
C ALA A 451 -27.97 -2.03 -2.56
N ASP A 452 -29.19 -2.01 -2.01
CA ASP A 452 -29.73 -0.80 -1.37
C ASP A 452 -29.10 -0.57 0.03
N ASP A 453 -29.42 0.55 0.69
CA ASP A 453 -28.84 0.87 2.01
C ASP A 453 -29.11 -0.20 3.08
N LYS A 454 -30.31 -0.78 3.07
CA LYS A 454 -30.72 -1.79 4.06
C LYS A 454 -30.03 -3.12 3.79
N GLU A 455 -29.96 -3.51 2.52
CA GLU A 455 -29.25 -4.71 2.10
C GLU A 455 -27.74 -4.58 2.33
N ARG A 456 -27.13 -3.42 2.05
CA ARG A 456 -25.72 -3.14 2.37
C ARG A 456 -25.41 -3.38 3.83
N GLU A 457 -26.24 -2.87 4.74
CA GLU A 457 -26.06 -3.08 6.18
C GLU A 457 -26.16 -4.57 6.54
N ALA A 458 -27.13 -5.30 6.00
CA ALA A 458 -27.27 -6.73 6.22
C ALA A 458 -26.05 -7.53 5.72
N ILE A 459 -25.56 -7.21 4.52
CA ILE A 459 -24.41 -7.84 3.86
C ILE A 459 -23.09 -7.56 4.58
N ILE A 460 -22.92 -6.39 5.22
CA ILE A 460 -21.76 -6.14 6.08
C ILE A 460 -21.87 -6.97 7.38
N ASN A 461 -23.08 -7.05 7.94
CA ASN A 461 -23.31 -7.66 9.24
C ASN A 461 -23.26 -9.19 9.25
N ILE A 462 -23.29 -9.87 8.09
CA ILE A 462 -23.10 -11.33 8.07
C ILE A 462 -21.69 -11.74 8.50
N TRP A 463 -20.68 -10.91 8.25
CA TRP A 463 -19.28 -11.20 8.54
C TRP A 463 -19.00 -11.05 10.03
N GLU A 464 -18.68 -12.17 10.67
CA GLU A 464 -18.50 -12.23 12.10
C GLU A 464 -17.55 -13.36 12.48
N ASN A 465 -16.53 -13.05 13.26
CA ASN A 465 -15.59 -13.97 13.91
C ASN A 465 -14.81 -14.94 13.02
N ASP A 466 -15.46 -15.78 12.22
CA ASP A 466 -14.89 -16.79 11.31
C ASP A 466 -15.90 -17.15 10.21
N TYR A 467 -15.49 -18.00 9.28
CA TYR A 467 -16.35 -18.42 8.18
C TYR A 467 -17.59 -19.21 8.62
N LEU A 468 -17.52 -20.01 9.70
CA LEU A 468 -18.69 -20.79 10.14
C LEU A 468 -19.80 -19.89 10.68
N ALA A 469 -19.43 -18.94 11.53
CA ALA A 469 -20.36 -17.92 12.01
C ALA A 469 -20.92 -17.10 10.83
N THR A 470 -20.06 -16.72 9.88
CA THR A 470 -20.48 -16.01 8.67
C THR A 470 -21.51 -16.80 7.84
N LEU A 471 -21.30 -18.09 7.59
CA LEU A 471 -22.26 -18.96 6.88
C LEU A 471 -23.60 -19.07 7.60
N LYS A 472 -23.57 -19.20 8.94
CA LYS A 472 -24.78 -19.24 9.77
C LYS A 472 -25.54 -17.91 9.71
N ASN A 473 -24.82 -16.79 9.67
CA ASN A 473 -25.43 -15.48 9.51
C ASN A 473 -26.03 -15.31 8.10
N ILE A 474 -25.36 -15.77 7.04
CA ILE A 474 -25.91 -15.80 5.67
C ILE A 474 -27.25 -16.54 5.66
N LYS A 475 -27.31 -17.74 6.23
CA LYS A 475 -28.55 -18.53 6.36
C LYS A 475 -29.67 -17.76 7.06
N SER A 476 -29.33 -16.95 8.07
CA SER A 476 -30.33 -16.19 8.83
C SER A 476 -30.92 -15.01 8.06
N VAL A 477 -30.15 -14.38 7.17
CA VAL A 477 -30.57 -13.15 6.47
C VAL A 477 -31.06 -13.37 5.05
N ILE A 478 -30.62 -14.44 4.37
CA ILE A 478 -30.82 -14.65 2.94
C ILE A 478 -32.30 -14.58 2.53
N SER A 479 -33.22 -15.12 3.32
CA SER A 479 -34.66 -15.10 3.01
C SER A 479 -35.28 -13.69 2.96
N SER A 480 -34.63 -12.70 3.59
CA SER A 480 -35.09 -11.32 3.67
C SER A 480 -34.53 -10.37 2.59
N CYS A 481 -33.59 -10.87 1.77
CA CYS A 481 -32.93 -10.12 0.71
C CYS A 481 -33.67 -10.22 -0.63
N GLY A 482 -33.40 -9.30 -1.55
CA GLY A 482 -33.84 -9.38 -2.94
C GLY A 482 -33.15 -10.52 -3.71
N GLU A 483 -33.73 -10.95 -4.83
CA GLU A 483 -33.27 -12.14 -5.58
C GLU A 483 -31.80 -12.07 -6.04
N GLU A 484 -31.33 -10.90 -6.51
CA GLU A 484 -29.93 -10.72 -6.90
C GLU A 484 -28.99 -10.86 -5.68
N THR A 485 -29.36 -10.25 -4.55
CA THR A 485 -28.62 -10.37 -3.29
C THR A 485 -28.62 -11.82 -2.79
N LYS A 486 -29.74 -12.55 -2.88
CA LYS A 486 -29.82 -13.97 -2.51
C LYS A 486 -28.86 -14.82 -3.33
N LYS A 487 -28.85 -14.63 -4.65
CA LYS A 487 -27.94 -15.32 -5.56
C LYS A 487 -26.48 -15.07 -5.18
N ASN A 488 -26.12 -13.82 -4.93
CA ASN A 488 -24.74 -13.47 -4.61
C ASN A 488 -24.33 -13.96 -3.21
N LEU A 489 -25.24 -13.96 -2.22
CA LEU A 489 -25.02 -14.57 -0.91
C LEU A 489 -24.79 -16.09 -1.01
N ALA A 490 -25.54 -16.79 -1.86
CA ALA A 490 -25.30 -18.20 -2.13
C ALA A 490 -23.96 -18.45 -2.83
N SER A 491 -23.58 -17.58 -3.78
CA SER A 491 -22.26 -17.61 -4.42
C SER A 491 -21.12 -17.39 -3.41
N LEU A 492 -21.28 -16.42 -2.50
CA LEU A 492 -20.33 -16.16 -1.41
C LEU A 492 -20.18 -17.37 -0.49
N ALA A 493 -21.30 -17.97 -0.05
CA ALA A 493 -21.30 -19.17 0.77
C ALA A 493 -20.63 -20.36 0.06
N SER A 494 -20.91 -20.54 -1.24
CA SER A 494 -20.26 -21.55 -2.07
C SER A 494 -18.74 -21.37 -2.10
N SER A 495 -18.24 -20.14 -2.31
CA SER A 495 -16.80 -19.84 -2.34
C SER A 495 -16.11 -20.09 -0.99
N ILE A 496 -16.74 -19.69 0.14
CA ILE A 496 -16.24 -19.99 1.49
C ILE A 496 -16.02 -21.50 1.68
N CYS A 497 -16.97 -22.32 1.24
CA CYS A 497 -16.94 -23.75 1.50
C CYS A 497 -16.04 -24.50 0.52
N LYS A 498 -15.98 -24.05 -0.74
CA LYS A 498 -15.20 -24.67 -1.81
C LYS A 498 -13.74 -24.85 -1.43
N GLY A 499 -13.10 -23.81 -0.90
CA GLY A 499 -11.69 -23.86 -0.56
C GLY A 499 -11.37 -24.96 0.46
N ARG A 500 -12.18 -25.08 1.51
CA ARG A 500 -12.03 -26.15 2.52
C ARG A 500 -12.32 -27.53 1.96
N ALA A 501 -13.37 -27.67 1.15
CA ALA A 501 -13.74 -28.94 0.54
C ALA A 501 -12.65 -29.47 -0.42
N GLU A 502 -12.09 -28.60 -1.26
CA GLU A 502 -11.00 -28.94 -2.17
C GLU A 502 -9.71 -29.32 -1.41
N ILE A 503 -9.36 -28.58 -0.36
CA ILE A 503 -8.22 -28.90 0.50
C ILE A 503 -8.43 -30.24 1.22
N ALA A 504 -9.62 -30.50 1.78
CA ALA A 504 -9.94 -31.77 2.43
C ALA A 504 -9.79 -32.94 1.45
N LYS A 505 -10.30 -32.79 0.22
CA LYS A 505 -10.16 -33.82 -0.81
C LYS A 505 -8.71 -34.03 -1.22
N LYS A 506 -7.95 -32.96 -1.41
CA LYS A 506 -6.58 -33.05 -1.94
C LYS A 506 -5.59 -33.56 -0.90
N ILE A 507 -5.71 -33.11 0.34
CA ILE A 507 -4.72 -33.35 1.40
C ILE A 507 -5.11 -34.53 2.28
N LYS A 508 -6.39 -34.64 2.64
CA LYS A 508 -6.90 -35.70 3.52
C LYS A 508 -7.55 -36.87 2.76
N ASN A 509 -7.66 -36.77 1.43
CA ASN A 509 -8.42 -37.70 0.59
C ASN A 509 -9.90 -37.85 1.01
N ASP A 510 -10.44 -36.85 1.69
CA ASP A 510 -11.85 -36.83 2.10
C ASP A 510 -12.70 -36.11 1.05
N GLY A 511 -13.51 -36.87 0.32
CA GLY A 511 -14.36 -36.34 -0.73
C GLY A 511 -15.79 -36.01 -0.30
N GLU A 512 -16.17 -36.26 0.94
CA GLU A 512 -17.54 -35.98 1.38
C GLU A 512 -17.86 -34.47 1.40
N PRO A 513 -16.98 -33.59 1.91
CA PRO A 513 -17.17 -32.15 1.82
C PRO A 513 -17.42 -31.66 0.39
N LEU A 514 -16.68 -32.21 -0.58
CA LEU A 514 -16.81 -31.82 -1.99
C LEU A 514 -18.17 -32.23 -2.58
N LYS A 515 -18.69 -33.40 -2.22
CA LYS A 515 -20.02 -33.83 -2.66
C LYS A 515 -21.13 -32.98 -2.07
N GLU A 516 -21.04 -32.60 -0.79
CA GLU A 516 -22.01 -31.69 -0.18
C GLU A 516 -21.97 -30.31 -0.85
N TRP A 517 -20.76 -29.81 -1.15
CA TRP A 517 -20.59 -28.58 -1.91
C TRP A 517 -21.20 -28.65 -3.32
N GLU A 518 -20.98 -29.75 -4.06
CA GLU A 518 -21.58 -29.99 -5.39
C GLU A 518 -23.12 -29.98 -5.31
N LYS A 519 -23.71 -30.69 -4.34
CA LYS A 519 -25.17 -30.67 -4.12
C LYS A 519 -25.69 -29.26 -3.82
N GLY A 520 -24.95 -28.47 -3.04
CA GLY A 520 -25.28 -27.08 -2.76
C GLY A 520 -25.35 -26.25 -4.04
N ASN A 521 -24.38 -26.40 -4.94
CA ASN A 521 -24.39 -25.70 -6.23
C ASN A 521 -25.52 -26.17 -7.16
N ASP A 522 -25.81 -27.47 -7.20
CA ASP A 522 -26.94 -27.99 -7.98
C ASP A 522 -28.26 -27.34 -7.51
N VAL A 523 -28.49 -27.29 -6.19
CA VAL A 523 -29.67 -26.65 -5.60
C VAL A 523 -29.71 -25.13 -5.84
N ALA A 524 -28.55 -24.46 -5.80
CA ALA A 524 -28.46 -23.04 -6.14
C ALA A 524 -28.76 -22.77 -7.63
N SER A 525 -28.38 -23.70 -8.53
CA SER A 525 -28.67 -23.60 -9.97
C SER A 525 -30.16 -23.72 -10.31
N GLU A 526 -30.93 -24.37 -9.42
CA GLU A 526 -32.40 -24.41 -9.45
C GLU A 526 -33.05 -23.17 -8.81
N GLU A 527 -32.26 -22.11 -8.56
CA GLU A 527 -32.66 -20.85 -7.89
C GLU A 527 -33.16 -21.05 -6.45
N ASN A 528 -32.85 -22.19 -5.82
CA ASN A 528 -33.19 -22.46 -4.42
C ASN A 528 -32.05 -22.07 -3.48
N TYR A 529 -31.73 -20.78 -3.46
CA TYR A 529 -30.58 -20.23 -2.75
C TYR A 529 -30.62 -20.52 -1.24
N GLU A 530 -31.78 -20.41 -0.60
CA GLU A 530 -31.91 -20.62 0.85
C GLU A 530 -31.54 -22.05 1.26
N LYS A 531 -32.03 -23.04 0.52
CA LYS A 531 -31.73 -24.45 0.77
C LYS A 531 -30.27 -24.79 0.43
N SER A 532 -29.67 -24.11 -0.54
CA SER A 532 -28.26 -24.34 -0.90
C SER A 532 -27.31 -24.06 0.28
N ILE A 533 -27.64 -23.08 1.13
CA ILE A 533 -26.80 -22.71 2.29
C ILE A 533 -26.64 -23.86 3.28
N ASP A 534 -27.65 -24.72 3.44
CA ASP A 534 -27.55 -25.90 4.33
C ASP A 534 -26.47 -26.87 3.87
N TYR A 535 -26.40 -27.13 2.56
CA TYR A 535 -25.37 -27.98 1.98
C TYR A 535 -23.99 -27.36 2.07
N PHE A 536 -23.89 -26.04 1.89
CA PHE A 536 -22.62 -25.34 2.06
C PHE A 536 -22.13 -25.38 3.52
N ILE A 537 -23.01 -25.18 4.51
CA ILE A 537 -22.65 -25.35 5.92
C ILE A 537 -22.17 -26.78 6.19
N ASN A 538 -22.88 -27.81 5.69
CA ASN A 538 -22.47 -29.21 5.85
C ASN A 538 -21.13 -29.52 5.16
N ALA A 539 -20.82 -28.87 4.04
CA ALA A 539 -19.55 -29.04 3.35
C ALA A 539 -18.38 -28.39 4.10
N TYR A 540 -18.66 -27.35 4.89
CA TYR A 540 -17.65 -26.62 5.65
C TYR A 540 -17.30 -27.28 6.99
N GLU A 541 -18.31 -27.80 7.71
CA GLU A 541 -18.17 -28.52 8.97
C GLU A 541 -17.44 -29.87 8.78
#